data_AF-A0ABD5RMJ9-F1
#
_entry.id   AF-A0ABD5RMJ9-F1
#
_cell.length_a   1.000
_cell.length_b   1.000
_cell.length_c   1.000
_cell.angle_alpha   90.00
_cell.angle_beta   90.00
_cell.angle_gamma   90.00
#
_symmetry.space_group_name_H-M   'P 1'
#
loop_
_entity.id
_entity.type
_entity.pdbx_description
1 polymer ?
#
loop_
_entity_poly.entity_id
_entity_poly.type
_entity_poly.pdbx_seq_one_letter_code
_entity_poly.pdbx_strand_id
1 'polypeptide(L)'
;MATMDSLADGVQYVRSRGFEVTRSTERGEPDAVATPLDGARLSDSLPPDDRPLAIERLDAAEWAAVGGRYARGSDLPVDPTTVLERVAGAARQDRRCLFVATPTVAEAAHEVLTDPPFVRRATDGHREFYRSHDRVHLDTGALAAWRAYRPDYRWEEVPVGRGNVRLVCYDGEDVVARLDSVETLRAPPADAFPFAYRRAADKRLHVSAVNGQLLGVYSSYRAMRRAGFDPVPAPLVPEHVVGDVDVRDAWAIAVDDGERITRVLTPDT
;
A
#
# COMPACT_ATOMS: atom_id res chain seq x y z
N MET A 1 -7.95 29.70 7.30
CA MET A 1 -6.48 29.57 7.19
C MET A 1 -6.24 29.03 5.80
N ALA A 2 -5.54 29.79 4.94
CA ALA A 2 -5.39 29.42 3.54
C ALA A 2 -4.59 28.12 3.46
N THR A 3 -5.18 27.08 2.86
CA THR A 3 -4.48 25.85 2.49
C THR A 3 -3.50 26.22 1.39
N MET A 4 -2.29 26.63 1.76
CA MET A 4 -1.20 26.69 0.79
C MET A 4 -0.98 25.27 0.24
N ASP A 5 -0.78 25.17 -1.07
CA ASP A 5 -0.59 23.90 -1.77
C ASP A 5 0.71 23.29 -1.25
N SER A 6 0.64 22.27 -0.40
CA SER A 6 1.82 21.61 0.21
C SER A 6 2.84 21.18 -0.84
N LEU A 7 2.39 20.91 -2.08
CA LEU A 7 3.28 20.68 -3.22
C LEU A 7 4.24 21.84 -3.47
N ALA A 8 3.70 23.06 -3.46
CA ALA A 8 4.43 24.26 -3.82
C ALA A 8 5.54 24.51 -2.81
N ASP A 9 5.26 24.31 -1.53
CA ASP A 9 6.23 24.44 -0.45
C ASP A 9 7.31 23.36 -0.55
N GLY A 10 6.92 22.11 -0.83
CA GLY A 10 7.86 21.02 -1.13
C GLY A 10 8.76 21.30 -2.33
N VAL A 11 8.19 21.76 -3.45
CA VAL A 11 8.93 22.13 -4.66
C VAL A 11 9.88 23.30 -4.39
N GLN A 12 9.43 24.32 -3.67
CA GLN A 12 10.26 25.47 -3.31
C GLN A 12 11.42 25.05 -2.40
N TYR A 13 11.15 24.20 -1.42
CA TYR A 13 12.18 23.63 -0.55
C TYR A 13 13.22 22.87 -1.36
N VAL A 14 12.82 21.92 -2.19
CA VAL A 14 13.71 21.10 -3.01
C VAL A 14 14.56 21.96 -3.96
N ARG A 15 13.99 23.02 -4.56
CA ARG A 15 14.77 23.98 -5.37
C ARG A 15 15.84 24.71 -4.55
N SER A 16 15.50 25.18 -3.35
CA SER A 16 16.46 25.83 -2.44
C SER A 16 17.59 24.91 -1.99
N ARG A 17 17.39 23.59 -2.13
CA ARG A 17 18.33 22.52 -1.80
C ARG A 17 19.22 22.09 -2.97
N GLY A 18 19.18 22.83 -4.08
CA GLY A 18 20.07 22.61 -5.23
C GLY A 18 19.53 21.63 -6.26
N PHE A 19 18.21 21.42 -6.32
CA PHE A 19 17.60 20.58 -7.36
C PHE A 19 16.89 21.43 -8.41
N GLU A 20 16.95 20.99 -9.66
CA GLU A 20 16.06 21.47 -10.72
C GLU A 20 14.75 20.67 -10.69
N VAL A 21 13.59 21.34 -10.72
CA VAL A 21 12.29 20.66 -10.52
C VAL A 21 11.34 20.91 -11.69
N THR A 22 10.84 19.82 -12.27
CA THR A 22 9.83 19.77 -13.33
C THR A 22 8.53 19.20 -12.77
N ARG A 23 7.41 19.94 -12.88
CA ARG A 23 6.08 19.44 -12.50
C ARG A 23 5.47 18.65 -13.65
N SER A 24 4.72 17.59 -13.33
CA SER A 24 3.90 16.88 -14.29
C SER A 24 2.42 17.02 -13.94
N THR A 25 1.57 16.90 -14.96
CA THR A 25 0.12 16.71 -14.79
C THR A 25 -0.33 15.39 -15.43
N GLU A 26 0.61 14.58 -15.91
CA GLU A 26 0.32 13.31 -16.55
C GLU A 26 -0.07 12.25 -15.53
N ARG A 27 -1.09 11.47 -15.89
CA ARG A 27 -1.59 10.41 -15.02
C ARG A 27 -0.55 9.28 -14.95
N GLY A 28 -0.09 8.98 -13.75
CA GLY A 28 0.89 7.91 -13.51
C GLY A 28 2.33 8.41 -13.44
N GLU A 29 2.54 9.72 -13.60
CA GLU A 29 3.78 10.39 -13.20
C GLU A 29 3.64 10.97 -11.79
N PRO A 30 4.77 11.16 -11.07
CA PRO A 30 4.74 11.87 -9.79
C PRO A 30 4.33 13.33 -9.99
N ASP A 31 3.83 13.95 -8.91
CA ASP A 31 3.42 15.36 -8.91
C ASP A 31 4.55 16.30 -9.43
N ALA A 32 5.81 15.97 -9.12
CA ALA A 32 6.97 16.58 -9.74
C ALA A 32 8.18 15.63 -9.72
N VAL A 33 9.16 15.91 -10.59
CA VAL A 33 10.47 15.26 -10.61
C VAL A 33 11.54 16.30 -10.32
N ALA A 34 12.47 15.98 -9.42
CA ALA A 34 13.61 16.83 -9.10
C ALA A 34 14.92 16.16 -9.53
N THR A 35 15.72 16.85 -10.32
CA THR A 35 17.06 16.41 -10.73
C THR A 35 18.11 17.14 -9.90
N PRO A 36 19.04 16.44 -9.24
CA PRO A 36 20.07 17.10 -8.43
C PRO A 36 21.06 17.88 -9.31
N LEU A 37 21.40 19.09 -8.89
CA LEU A 37 22.58 19.81 -9.36
C LEU A 37 23.79 19.48 -8.49
N ASP A 38 24.98 19.91 -8.88
CA ASP A 38 26.21 19.65 -8.13
C ASP A 38 26.09 20.11 -6.67
N GLY A 39 26.24 19.14 -5.75
CA GLY A 39 26.18 19.37 -4.31
C GLY A 39 24.76 19.48 -3.73
N ALA A 40 23.71 19.16 -4.50
CA ALA A 40 22.33 19.12 -4.02
C ALA A 40 22.19 18.22 -2.78
N ARG A 41 21.45 18.68 -1.76
CA ARG A 41 21.21 17.91 -0.53
C ARG A 41 19.82 18.14 0.00
N LEU A 42 19.06 17.08 0.25
CA LEU A 42 17.71 17.19 0.81
C LEU A 42 17.66 17.85 2.20
N SER A 43 18.69 17.65 3.02
CA SER A 43 18.85 18.28 4.33
C SER A 43 20.34 18.50 4.61
N ASP A 44 20.65 19.47 5.47
CA ASP A 44 22.03 19.75 5.89
C ASP A 44 22.66 18.58 6.67
N SER A 45 21.82 17.73 7.25
CA SER A 45 22.22 16.51 7.96
C SER A 45 22.47 15.31 7.05
N LEU A 46 22.15 15.41 5.75
CA LEU A 46 22.27 14.32 4.79
C LEU A 46 23.48 14.53 3.86
N PRO A 47 24.05 13.45 3.30
CA PRO A 47 25.04 13.57 2.23
C PRO A 47 24.43 14.22 0.98
N PRO A 48 25.27 14.66 0.02
CA PRO A 48 24.80 15.01 -1.31
C PRO A 48 23.96 13.90 -1.93
N ASP A 49 22.90 14.29 -2.61
CA ASP A 49 22.02 13.38 -3.35
C ASP A 49 22.37 13.50 -4.83
N ASP A 50 22.78 12.38 -5.42
CA ASP A 50 23.03 12.26 -6.86
C ASP A 50 21.85 11.58 -7.59
N ARG A 51 20.83 11.13 -6.85
CA ARG A 51 19.65 10.47 -7.41
C ARG A 51 18.50 11.47 -7.60
N PRO A 52 17.78 11.40 -8.74
CA PRO A 52 16.57 12.19 -8.90
C PRO A 52 15.49 11.82 -7.87
N LEU A 53 14.61 12.78 -7.57
CA LEU A 53 13.50 12.62 -6.66
C LEU A 53 12.18 12.58 -7.43
N ALA A 54 11.28 11.68 -7.05
CA ALA A 54 9.86 11.77 -7.36
C ALA A 54 9.17 12.45 -6.17
N ILE A 55 8.68 13.67 -6.37
CA ILE A 55 7.97 14.44 -5.33
C ILE A 55 6.49 14.07 -5.39
N GLU A 56 5.92 13.65 -4.26
CA GLU A 56 4.56 13.13 -4.15
C GLU A 56 3.86 13.72 -2.93
N ARG A 57 2.64 14.25 -3.06
CA ARG A 57 1.90 14.76 -1.90
C ARG A 57 1.16 13.66 -1.19
N LEU A 58 1.33 13.55 0.12
CA LEU A 58 0.42 12.74 0.94
C LEU A 58 -0.55 13.67 1.64
N ASP A 59 -1.83 13.50 1.33
CA ASP A 59 -2.90 14.24 1.99
C ASP A 59 -3.93 13.28 2.59
N ALA A 60 -4.44 13.62 3.78
CA ALA A 60 -5.41 12.78 4.49
C ALA A 60 -6.80 12.81 3.83
N ALA A 61 -7.09 13.83 3.01
CA ALA A 61 -8.41 14.06 2.43
C ALA A 61 -8.66 13.18 1.19
N GLU A 62 -7.64 12.97 0.37
CA GLU A 62 -7.57 12.04 -0.75
C GLU A 62 -7.85 10.64 -0.23
N TRP A 63 -7.22 10.24 0.87
CA TRP A 63 -7.52 8.99 1.54
C TRP A 63 -8.96 8.92 2.07
N ALA A 64 -9.43 9.93 2.80
CA ALA A 64 -10.80 9.93 3.34
C ALA A 64 -11.88 9.88 2.23
N ALA A 65 -11.62 10.50 1.08
CA ALA A 65 -12.51 10.50 -0.08
C ALA A 65 -12.57 9.12 -0.78
N VAL A 66 -11.46 8.38 -0.81
CA VAL A 66 -11.36 7.03 -1.37
C VAL A 66 -11.82 5.95 -0.38
N GLY A 67 -11.53 6.16 0.91
CA GLY A 67 -11.62 5.19 1.99
C GLY A 67 -13.04 4.73 2.32
N GLY A 68 -14.07 5.45 1.88
CA GLY A 68 -15.47 5.01 2.02
C GLY A 68 -15.80 3.69 1.31
N ARG A 69 -14.94 3.18 0.41
CA ARG A 69 -15.18 1.91 -0.32
C ARG A 69 -14.27 0.73 0.06
N TYR A 70 -13.08 0.98 0.60
CA TYR A 70 -12.09 -0.07 0.88
C TYR A 70 -11.36 0.08 2.24
N ALA A 71 -11.43 1.24 2.90
CA ALA A 71 -10.67 1.55 4.12
C ALA A 71 -11.31 1.06 5.42
N ARG A 72 -12.06 -0.05 5.41
CA ARG A 72 -12.64 -0.55 6.67
C ARG A 72 -11.56 -1.19 7.53
N GLY A 73 -10.78 -0.40 8.26
CA GLY A 73 -9.87 -0.84 9.34
C GLY A 73 -8.39 -0.50 9.12
N SER A 74 -8.09 0.66 8.53
CA SER A 74 -6.85 1.37 8.83
C SER A 74 -7.27 2.69 9.48
N ASP A 75 -6.95 2.88 10.76
CA ASP A 75 -7.17 4.14 11.47
C ASP A 75 -6.07 5.18 11.14
N LEU A 76 -5.16 4.84 10.22
CA LEU A 76 -4.09 5.73 9.80
C LEU A 76 -4.64 6.86 8.92
N PRO A 77 -4.08 8.07 9.06
CA PRO A 77 -4.38 9.20 8.18
C PRO A 77 -3.73 9.06 6.78
N VAL A 78 -3.18 7.89 6.44
CA VAL A 78 -2.52 7.56 5.17
C VAL A 78 -2.95 6.16 4.71
N ASP A 79 -2.87 5.91 3.41
CA ASP A 79 -3.04 4.57 2.84
C ASP A 79 -1.68 3.90 2.55
N PRO A 80 -1.35 2.81 3.26
CA PRO A 80 -0.11 2.06 3.02
C PRO A 80 0.04 1.55 1.59
N THR A 81 -1.06 1.23 0.90
CA THR A 81 -1.00 0.77 -0.50
C THR A 81 -0.51 1.89 -1.41
N THR A 82 -1.10 3.09 -1.30
CA THR A 82 -0.69 4.27 -2.06
C THR A 82 0.76 4.66 -1.76
N VAL A 83 1.19 4.62 -0.50
CA VAL A 83 2.59 4.89 -0.12
C VAL A 83 3.53 3.88 -0.79
N LEU A 84 3.21 2.58 -0.72
CA LEU A 84 4.02 1.53 -1.35
C LEU A 84 4.11 1.68 -2.87
N GLU A 85 2.98 1.94 -3.53
CA GLU A 85 2.92 2.09 -4.98
C GLU A 85 3.76 3.27 -5.46
N ARG A 86 3.77 4.39 -4.73
CA ARG A 86 4.58 5.57 -5.05
C ARG A 86 6.07 5.33 -4.84
N VAL A 87 6.46 4.73 -3.71
CA VAL A 87 7.86 4.32 -3.46
C VAL A 87 8.34 3.36 -4.55
N ALA A 88 7.56 2.32 -4.85
CA ALA A 88 7.91 1.35 -5.88
C ALA A 88 7.94 1.98 -7.28
N GLY A 89 7.05 2.93 -7.58
CA GLY A 89 7.04 3.68 -8.83
C GLY A 89 8.30 4.52 -9.01
N ALA A 90 8.70 5.26 -7.98
CA ALA A 90 9.94 6.03 -7.97
C ALA A 90 11.17 5.13 -8.16
N ALA A 91 11.27 4.05 -7.38
CA ALA A 91 12.41 3.14 -7.42
C ALA A 91 12.58 2.46 -8.78
N ARG A 92 11.48 2.07 -9.47
CA ARG A 92 11.54 1.50 -10.83
C ARG A 92 12.10 2.48 -11.88
N GLN A 93 12.04 3.78 -11.60
CA GLN A 93 12.59 4.84 -12.45
C GLN A 93 13.97 5.32 -11.96
N ASP A 94 14.59 4.57 -11.03
CA ASP A 94 15.86 4.92 -10.38
C ASP A 94 15.80 6.27 -9.64
N ARG A 95 14.69 6.50 -8.92
CA ARG A 95 14.43 7.71 -8.14
C ARG A 95 14.17 7.39 -6.68
N ARG A 96 14.47 8.36 -5.80
CA ARG A 96 13.95 8.35 -4.42
C ARG A 96 12.57 8.99 -4.38
N CYS A 97 11.62 8.43 -3.64
CA CYS A 97 10.33 9.06 -3.41
C CYS A 97 10.44 10.10 -2.29
N LEU A 98 10.18 11.37 -2.57
CA LEU A 98 10.05 12.42 -1.56
C LEU A 98 8.56 12.71 -1.33
N PHE A 99 8.03 12.25 -0.20
CA PHE A 99 6.70 12.63 0.21
C PHE A 99 6.67 14.03 0.80
N VAL A 100 5.65 14.82 0.47
CA VAL A 100 5.37 16.10 1.12
C VAL A 100 4.05 15.98 1.88
N ALA A 101 4.09 16.17 3.19
CA ALA A 101 3.00 15.81 4.08
C ALA A 101 2.90 16.74 5.28
N THR A 102 1.67 16.92 5.80
CA THR A 102 1.45 17.58 7.10
C THR A 102 2.05 16.76 8.24
N PRO A 103 2.31 17.31 9.44
CA PRO A 103 3.04 16.60 10.49
C PRO A 103 2.40 15.26 10.87
N THR A 104 1.08 15.23 11.02
CA THR A 104 0.33 14.02 11.37
C THR A 104 0.37 12.95 10.26
N VAL A 105 0.28 13.36 8.99
CA VAL A 105 0.39 12.44 7.84
C VAL A 105 1.82 11.94 7.69
N ALA A 106 2.81 12.81 7.90
CA ALA A 106 4.21 12.46 7.85
C ALA A 106 4.59 11.44 8.92
N GLU A 107 4.11 11.60 10.16
CA GLU A 107 4.35 10.64 11.25
C GLU A 107 3.74 9.27 10.94
N ALA A 108 2.50 9.23 10.45
CA ALA A 108 1.88 7.96 10.06
C ALA A 108 2.52 7.31 8.83
N ALA A 109 2.94 8.11 7.84
CA ALA A 109 3.69 7.60 6.69
C ALA A 109 5.07 7.07 7.13
N HIS A 110 5.73 7.74 8.07
CA HIS A 110 6.99 7.31 8.65
C HIS A 110 6.85 5.97 9.38
N GLU A 111 5.78 5.78 10.17
CA GLU A 111 5.45 4.50 10.81
C GLU A 111 5.27 3.38 9.77
N VAL A 112 4.54 3.64 8.68
CA VAL A 112 4.36 2.67 7.58
C VAL A 112 5.68 2.35 6.88
N LEU A 113 6.60 3.31 6.79
CA LEU A 113 7.85 3.18 6.03
C LEU A 113 9.03 2.65 6.86
N THR A 114 8.84 2.47 8.17
CA THR A 114 9.92 2.17 9.10
C THR A 114 9.72 0.81 9.81
N ASP A 115 10.83 0.09 9.92
CA ASP A 115 11.10 -1.15 10.68
C ASP A 115 9.91 -1.99 11.23
N PRO A 116 9.45 -3.04 10.51
CA PRO A 116 9.73 -3.33 9.10
C PRO A 116 8.81 -2.53 8.17
N PRO A 117 9.32 -2.02 7.03
CA PRO A 117 8.51 -1.23 6.11
C PRO A 117 7.31 -2.02 5.59
N PHE A 118 6.17 -1.34 5.55
CA PHE A 118 4.87 -1.83 5.06
C PHE A 118 4.30 -3.03 5.82
N VAL A 119 4.79 -3.27 7.04
CA VAL A 119 4.27 -4.28 7.95
C VAL A 119 3.46 -3.58 9.03
N ARG A 120 2.21 -4.01 9.24
CA ARG A 120 1.32 -3.38 10.24
C ARG A 120 1.83 -3.61 11.65
N ARG A 121 2.35 -4.80 11.90
CA ARG A 121 2.91 -5.19 13.19
C ARG A 121 3.90 -6.33 12.97
N ALA A 122 5.05 -6.27 13.63
CA ALA A 122 5.96 -7.41 13.72
C ALA A 122 6.09 -7.83 15.19
N THR A 123 5.98 -9.13 15.49
CA THR A 123 6.18 -9.67 16.84
C THR A 123 6.94 -10.98 16.71
N ASP A 124 8.07 -11.10 17.42
CA ASP A 124 8.95 -12.29 17.38
C ASP A 124 9.36 -12.72 15.96
N GLY A 125 9.50 -11.76 15.04
CA GLY A 125 9.83 -12.02 13.63
C GLY A 125 8.66 -12.45 12.75
N HIS A 126 7.43 -12.40 13.25
CA HIS A 126 6.20 -12.72 12.50
C HIS A 126 5.44 -11.44 12.15
N ARG A 127 5.03 -11.32 10.88
CA ARG A 127 4.40 -10.11 10.34
C ARG A 127 2.88 -10.21 10.32
N GLU A 128 2.21 -9.15 10.76
CA GLU A 128 0.83 -8.81 10.39
C GLU A 128 0.88 -7.79 9.26
N PHE A 129 0.11 -8.01 8.19
CA PHE A 129 0.14 -7.17 7.01
C PHE A 129 -1.02 -6.17 6.98
N TYR A 130 -0.78 -5.00 6.39
CA TYR A 130 -1.87 -4.14 5.95
C TYR A 130 -2.70 -4.84 4.86
N ARG A 131 -3.96 -4.43 4.67
CA ARG A 131 -4.74 -4.89 3.51
C ARG A 131 -4.41 -4.03 2.32
N SER A 132 -4.19 -4.67 1.18
CA SER A 132 -4.07 -3.97 -0.10
C SER A 132 -5.45 -3.65 -0.69
N HIS A 133 -5.45 -2.80 -1.71
CA HIS A 133 -6.63 -2.55 -2.53
C HIS A 133 -7.01 -3.72 -3.45
N ASP A 134 -6.10 -4.67 -3.67
CA ASP A 134 -6.30 -5.80 -4.57
C ASP A 134 -7.10 -6.93 -3.91
N ARG A 135 -7.45 -7.93 -4.71
CA ARG A 135 -8.10 -9.17 -4.28
C ARG A 135 -7.14 -10.33 -4.47
N VAL A 136 -7.36 -11.39 -3.72
CA VAL A 136 -6.57 -12.61 -3.89
C VAL A 136 -6.95 -13.28 -5.22
N HIS A 137 -6.00 -13.36 -6.15
CA HIS A 137 -6.15 -14.06 -7.43
C HIS A 137 -5.72 -15.51 -7.26
N LEU A 138 -6.65 -16.44 -7.48
CA LEU A 138 -6.41 -17.88 -7.41
C LEU A 138 -5.69 -18.37 -8.67
N ASP A 139 -5.03 -19.52 -8.59
CA ASP A 139 -4.38 -20.23 -9.70
C ASP A 139 -5.31 -20.51 -10.89
N THR A 140 -6.61 -20.65 -10.64
CA THR A 140 -7.67 -20.79 -11.65
C THR A 140 -7.99 -19.51 -12.41
N GLY A 141 -7.42 -18.36 -12.02
CA GLY A 141 -7.75 -17.03 -12.53
C GLY A 141 -9.05 -16.44 -11.96
N ALA A 142 -9.72 -17.15 -11.04
CA ALA A 142 -10.81 -16.59 -10.24
C ALA A 142 -10.26 -15.77 -9.06
N LEU A 143 -11.12 -14.98 -8.43
CA LEU A 143 -10.80 -14.20 -7.24
C LEU A 143 -11.39 -14.87 -6.00
N ALA A 144 -10.67 -14.86 -4.88
CA ALA A 144 -11.17 -15.47 -3.64
C ALA A 144 -12.37 -14.69 -3.06
N ALA A 145 -13.33 -15.44 -2.50
CA ALA A 145 -14.46 -14.91 -1.75
C ALA A 145 -14.61 -15.61 -0.40
N TRP A 146 -15.24 -14.92 0.54
CA TRP A 146 -15.60 -15.46 1.83
C TRP A 146 -17.07 -15.20 2.11
N ARG A 147 -17.72 -16.09 2.86
CA ARG A 147 -19.13 -15.95 3.21
C ARG A 147 -19.29 -15.25 4.55
N ALA A 148 -19.29 -13.92 4.53
CA ALA A 148 -19.46 -13.09 5.71
C ALA A 148 -20.22 -11.79 5.39
N TYR A 149 -20.81 -11.19 6.43
CA TYR A 149 -21.39 -9.86 6.34
C TYR A 149 -20.48 -8.88 7.07
N ARG A 150 -19.85 -7.96 6.32
CA ARG A 150 -18.92 -6.95 6.86
C ARG A 150 -17.71 -7.58 7.60
N PRO A 151 -16.95 -8.47 6.95
CA PRO A 151 -15.80 -9.14 7.56
C PRO A 151 -14.73 -8.15 8.03
N ASP A 152 -13.96 -8.57 9.04
CA ASP A 152 -12.77 -7.88 9.52
C ASP A 152 -11.52 -8.71 9.21
N TYR A 153 -11.01 -8.54 7.99
CA TYR A 153 -9.90 -9.34 7.49
C TYR A 153 -8.56 -8.96 8.14
N ARG A 154 -7.86 -9.96 8.68
CA ARG A 154 -6.47 -9.86 9.15
C ARG A 154 -5.61 -10.91 8.45
N TRP A 155 -4.40 -10.52 8.07
CA TRP A 155 -3.41 -11.42 7.50
C TRP A 155 -2.16 -11.43 8.36
N GLU A 156 -1.73 -12.61 8.79
CA GLU A 156 -0.57 -12.77 9.67
C GLU A 156 0.27 -13.99 9.28
N GLU A 157 1.56 -13.90 9.54
CA GLU A 157 2.47 -15.04 9.57
C GLU A 157 2.33 -15.78 10.91
N VAL A 158 1.98 -17.06 10.87
CA VAL A 158 1.83 -17.92 12.03
C VAL A 158 2.94 -18.97 12.05
N PRO A 159 3.69 -19.13 13.15
CA PRO A 159 4.73 -20.15 13.24
C PRO A 159 4.15 -21.56 13.15
N VAL A 160 4.76 -22.42 12.33
CA VAL A 160 4.37 -23.83 12.17
C VAL A 160 5.49 -24.81 12.56
N GLY A 161 6.56 -24.30 13.18
CA GLY A 161 7.72 -25.08 13.67
C GLY A 161 8.93 -25.02 12.74
N ARG A 162 10.12 -25.35 13.29
CA ARG A 162 11.42 -25.32 12.57
C ARG A 162 11.77 -23.98 11.90
N GLY A 163 11.30 -22.86 12.46
CA GLY A 163 11.52 -21.52 11.88
C GLY A 163 10.64 -21.21 10.66
N ASN A 164 9.73 -22.10 10.28
CA ASN A 164 8.79 -21.86 9.19
C ASN A 164 7.56 -21.12 9.69
N VAL A 165 7.00 -20.27 8.83
CA VAL A 165 5.73 -19.58 9.03
C VAL A 165 4.76 -19.96 7.92
N ARG A 166 3.47 -19.85 8.24
CA ARG A 166 2.35 -19.99 7.32
C ARG A 166 1.62 -18.65 7.26
N LEU A 167 1.18 -18.23 6.09
CA LEU A 167 0.33 -17.05 5.95
C LEU A 167 -1.13 -17.45 6.19
N VAL A 168 -1.80 -16.78 7.14
CA VAL A 168 -3.18 -17.08 7.51
C VAL A 168 -4.06 -15.84 7.36
N CYS A 169 -5.21 -16.00 6.71
CA CYS A 169 -6.26 -14.98 6.66
C CYS A 169 -7.34 -15.30 7.68
N TYR A 170 -7.70 -14.31 8.48
CA TYR A 170 -8.79 -14.38 9.45
C TYR A 170 -9.92 -13.42 9.09
N ASP A 171 -11.12 -13.75 9.52
CA ASP A 171 -12.25 -12.85 9.70
C ASP A 171 -12.64 -12.89 11.18
N GLY A 172 -12.17 -11.93 11.97
CA GLY A 172 -12.22 -12.03 13.44
C GLY A 172 -11.41 -13.23 13.95
N GLU A 173 -12.11 -14.24 14.47
CA GLU A 173 -11.54 -15.51 14.95
C GLU A 173 -11.62 -16.64 13.90
N ASP A 174 -12.46 -16.49 12.87
CA ASP A 174 -12.66 -17.50 11.84
C ASP A 174 -11.48 -17.51 10.86
N VAL A 175 -10.98 -18.70 10.53
CA VAL A 175 -9.92 -18.82 9.53
C VAL A 175 -10.51 -18.93 8.13
N VAL A 176 -10.24 -17.91 7.32
CA VAL A 176 -10.68 -17.79 5.93
C VAL A 176 -9.82 -18.65 5.01
N ALA A 177 -8.49 -18.61 5.19
CA ALA A 177 -7.53 -19.33 4.36
C ALA A 177 -6.20 -19.57 5.09
N ARG A 178 -5.47 -20.59 4.62
CA ARG A 178 -4.13 -20.96 5.08
C ARG A 178 -3.24 -21.21 3.86
N LEU A 179 -2.14 -20.48 3.75
CA LEU A 179 -1.19 -20.55 2.64
C LEU A 179 0.21 -20.84 3.17
N ASP A 180 0.95 -21.73 2.54
CA ASP A 180 2.24 -22.18 3.09
C ASP A 180 3.28 -21.07 3.26
N SER A 181 3.16 -19.97 2.51
CA SER A 181 3.98 -18.77 2.67
C SER A 181 3.34 -17.58 1.96
N VAL A 182 3.95 -16.39 2.11
CA VAL A 182 3.63 -15.22 1.30
C VAL A 182 3.81 -15.48 -0.20
N GLU A 183 4.78 -16.30 -0.63
CA GLU A 183 4.97 -16.60 -2.06
C GLU A 183 3.78 -17.38 -2.65
N THR A 184 3.12 -18.23 -1.85
CA THR A 184 1.91 -18.94 -2.28
C THR A 184 0.77 -17.97 -2.63
N LEU A 185 0.77 -16.77 -2.04
CA LEU A 185 -0.22 -15.72 -2.29
C LEU A 185 -0.23 -15.22 -3.74
N ARG A 186 0.86 -15.39 -4.51
CA ARG A 186 0.90 -14.94 -5.92
C ARG A 186 -0.11 -15.66 -6.79
N ALA A 187 -0.38 -16.93 -6.48
CA ALA A 187 -1.40 -17.75 -7.13
C ALA A 187 -1.83 -18.90 -6.19
N PRO A 188 -2.64 -18.63 -5.15
CA PRO A 188 -3.08 -19.66 -4.22
C PRO A 188 -3.88 -20.73 -4.94
N PRO A 189 -3.78 -21.99 -4.50
CA PRO A 189 -4.63 -23.04 -5.03
C PRO A 189 -6.10 -22.73 -4.68
N ALA A 190 -7.01 -23.05 -5.60
CA ALA A 190 -8.43 -22.73 -5.41
C ALA A 190 -9.04 -23.35 -4.14
N ASP A 191 -8.50 -24.46 -3.64
CA ASP A 191 -8.96 -25.14 -2.42
C ASP A 191 -8.45 -24.52 -1.11
N ALA A 192 -7.54 -23.54 -1.17
CA ALA A 192 -7.17 -22.73 -0.01
C ALA A 192 -8.32 -21.82 0.44
N PHE A 193 -9.31 -21.55 -0.43
CA PHE A 193 -10.48 -20.74 -0.15
C PHE A 193 -11.77 -21.51 -0.43
N PRO A 194 -12.81 -21.38 0.42
CA PRO A 194 -14.05 -22.13 0.23
C PRO A 194 -14.91 -21.62 -0.92
N PHE A 195 -14.74 -20.34 -1.31
CA PHE A 195 -15.48 -19.71 -2.37
C PHE A 195 -14.57 -18.90 -3.28
N ALA A 196 -14.96 -18.85 -4.55
CA ALA A 196 -14.32 -18.03 -5.57
C ALA A 196 -15.38 -17.24 -6.32
N TYR A 197 -14.97 -16.16 -6.99
CA TYR A 197 -15.82 -15.44 -7.91
C TYR A 197 -15.05 -14.99 -9.14
N ARG A 198 -15.77 -14.82 -10.25
CA ARG A 198 -15.19 -14.24 -11.46
C ARG A 198 -16.19 -13.31 -12.13
N ARG A 199 -15.69 -12.32 -12.87
CA ARG A 199 -16.51 -11.56 -13.79
C ARG A 199 -16.62 -12.33 -15.11
N ALA A 200 -17.78 -12.91 -15.38
CA ALA A 200 -17.98 -13.70 -16.60
C ALA A 200 -18.25 -12.81 -17.83
N ALA A 201 -18.39 -13.45 -19.01
CA ALA A 201 -18.63 -12.75 -20.28
C ALA A 201 -19.91 -11.90 -20.27
N ASP A 202 -20.90 -12.27 -19.46
CA ASP A 202 -22.14 -11.50 -19.23
C ASP A 202 -21.93 -10.24 -18.37
N LYS A 203 -20.67 -9.93 -18.01
CA LYS A 203 -20.26 -8.80 -17.18
C LYS A 203 -20.76 -8.87 -15.73
N ARG A 204 -21.30 -10.01 -15.29
CA ARG A 204 -21.79 -10.27 -13.93
C ARG A 204 -20.74 -11.02 -13.11
N LEU A 205 -20.87 -10.94 -11.79
CA LEU A 205 -20.03 -11.64 -10.82
C LEU A 205 -20.65 -13.01 -10.53
N HIS A 206 -19.99 -14.08 -10.96
CA HIS A 206 -20.39 -15.46 -10.71
C HIS A 206 -19.63 -15.97 -9.51
N VAL A 207 -20.32 -16.35 -8.44
CA VAL A 207 -19.72 -16.90 -7.22
C VAL A 207 -19.91 -18.41 -7.22
N SER A 208 -18.84 -19.16 -6.97
CA SER A 208 -18.84 -20.61 -6.91
C SER A 208 -18.20 -21.11 -5.62
N ALA A 209 -18.63 -22.29 -5.17
CA ALA A 209 -17.89 -23.05 -4.16
C ALA A 209 -16.61 -23.64 -4.75
N VAL A 210 -15.70 -24.08 -3.87
CA VAL A 210 -14.44 -24.76 -4.23
C VAL A 210 -14.64 -25.97 -5.17
N ASN A 211 -15.76 -26.67 -5.05
CA ASN A 211 -16.10 -27.81 -5.92
C ASN A 211 -16.64 -27.39 -7.31
N GLY A 212 -16.61 -26.10 -7.64
CA GLY A 212 -17.10 -25.54 -8.90
C GLY A 212 -18.61 -25.28 -8.96
N GLN A 213 -19.38 -25.62 -7.92
CA GLN A 213 -20.82 -25.37 -7.89
C GLN A 213 -21.11 -23.87 -7.91
N LEU A 214 -21.88 -23.39 -8.89
CA LEU A 214 -22.36 -22.02 -8.94
C LEU A 214 -23.36 -21.75 -7.81
N LEU A 215 -23.06 -20.77 -6.97
CA LEU A 215 -23.88 -20.38 -5.81
C LEU A 215 -24.72 -19.13 -6.08
N GLY A 216 -24.28 -18.26 -7.00
CA GLY A 216 -25.02 -17.05 -7.32
C GLY A 216 -24.39 -16.21 -8.42
N VAL A 217 -25.21 -15.34 -9.02
CA VAL A 217 -24.80 -14.41 -10.09
C VAL A 217 -25.28 -13.00 -9.77
N TYR A 218 -24.34 -12.09 -9.54
CA TYR A 218 -24.61 -10.75 -9.03
C TYR A 218 -24.23 -9.67 -10.05
N SER A 219 -25.02 -8.60 -10.13
CA SER A 219 -24.76 -7.47 -11.03
C SER A 219 -23.67 -6.53 -10.54
N SER A 220 -23.30 -6.61 -9.25
CA SER A 220 -22.31 -5.73 -8.64
C SER A 220 -21.75 -6.32 -7.35
N TYR A 221 -20.59 -5.82 -6.91
CA TYR A 221 -20.01 -6.15 -5.61
C TYR A 221 -20.96 -5.83 -4.45
N ARG A 222 -21.73 -4.74 -4.54
CA ARG A 222 -22.72 -4.39 -3.51
C ARG A 222 -23.85 -5.43 -3.43
N ALA A 223 -24.29 -5.99 -4.55
CA ALA A 223 -25.28 -7.06 -4.56
C ALA A 223 -24.69 -8.38 -4.02
N MET A 224 -23.47 -8.72 -4.41
CA MET A 224 -22.73 -9.89 -3.91
C MET A 224 -22.57 -9.85 -2.38
N ARG A 225 -22.13 -8.70 -1.83
CA ARG A 225 -21.99 -8.49 -0.38
C ARG A 225 -23.31 -8.57 0.38
N ARG A 226 -24.40 -8.04 -0.18
CA ARG A 226 -25.74 -8.18 0.42
C ARG A 226 -26.21 -9.63 0.47
N ALA A 227 -25.75 -10.47 -0.46
CA ALA A 227 -26.02 -11.90 -0.47
C ALA A 227 -25.08 -12.69 0.48
N GLY A 228 -24.19 -12.00 1.20
CA GLY A 228 -23.29 -12.59 2.18
C GLY A 228 -21.97 -13.10 1.61
N PHE A 229 -21.58 -12.71 0.39
CA PHE A 229 -20.26 -13.01 -0.17
C PHE A 229 -19.43 -11.73 -0.26
N ASP A 230 -18.26 -11.69 0.39
CA ASP A 230 -17.32 -10.58 0.29
C ASP A 230 -16.04 -11.04 -0.43
N PRO A 231 -15.52 -10.26 -1.40
CA PRO A 231 -14.19 -10.49 -1.95
C PRO A 231 -13.10 -10.42 -0.88
N VAL A 232 -12.23 -11.43 -0.82
CA VAL A 232 -11.11 -11.42 0.14
C VAL A 232 -10.03 -10.46 -0.36
N PRO A 233 -9.64 -9.42 0.41
CA PRO A 233 -8.55 -8.54 0.06
C PRO A 233 -7.21 -9.27 0.20
N ALA A 234 -6.29 -9.03 -0.73
CA ALA A 234 -4.92 -9.51 -0.57
C ALA A 234 -4.20 -8.67 0.51
N PRO A 235 -3.30 -9.27 1.31
CA PRO A 235 -2.41 -8.49 2.16
C PRO A 235 -1.41 -7.69 1.31
N LEU A 236 -0.99 -6.55 1.84
CA LEU A 236 0.08 -5.74 1.30
C LEU A 236 1.41 -6.43 1.66
N VAL A 237 1.96 -7.19 0.72
CA VAL A 237 3.25 -7.87 0.87
C VAL A 237 4.31 -7.04 0.15
N PRO A 238 5.19 -6.31 0.86
CA PRO A 238 6.10 -5.35 0.23
C PRO A 238 7.00 -5.98 -0.83
N GLU A 239 7.58 -7.15 -0.54
CA GLU A 239 8.46 -7.89 -1.45
C GLU A 239 7.79 -8.28 -2.79
N HIS A 240 6.47 -8.34 -2.85
CA HIS A 240 5.74 -8.58 -4.10
C HIS A 240 5.67 -7.34 -5.00
N VAL A 241 5.80 -6.15 -4.43
CA VAL A 241 5.64 -4.88 -5.13
C VAL A 241 7.00 -4.23 -5.42
N VAL A 242 7.87 -4.15 -4.43
CA VAL A 242 9.19 -3.48 -4.56
C VAL A 242 10.29 -4.42 -5.07
N GLY A 243 10.10 -5.74 -5.00
CA GLY A 243 11.13 -6.71 -5.36
C GLY A 243 12.38 -6.56 -4.49
N ASP A 244 13.55 -6.49 -5.12
CA ASP A 244 14.85 -6.39 -4.44
C ASP A 244 15.25 -4.94 -4.04
N VAL A 245 14.37 -3.96 -4.23
CA VAL A 245 14.63 -2.57 -3.85
C VAL A 245 14.80 -2.48 -2.33
N ASP A 246 15.90 -1.89 -1.88
CA ASP A 246 16.07 -1.50 -0.48
C ASP A 246 15.14 -0.32 -0.18
N VAL A 247 14.00 -0.63 0.44
CA VAL A 247 12.98 0.36 0.79
C VAL A 247 13.56 1.44 1.71
N ARG A 248 14.52 1.15 2.58
CA ARG A 248 15.07 2.17 3.48
C ARG A 248 15.70 3.30 2.66
N ASP A 249 16.47 2.99 1.62
CA ASP A 249 17.06 4.03 0.80
C ASP A 249 16.06 4.70 -0.18
N ALA A 250 14.88 4.13 -0.39
CA ALA A 250 13.96 4.52 -1.46
C ALA A 250 13.05 5.71 -1.15
N TRP A 251 13.07 6.28 0.06
CA TRP A 251 12.16 7.36 0.44
C TRP A 251 12.75 8.45 1.35
N ALA A 252 12.09 9.59 1.37
CA ALA A 252 12.21 10.66 2.38
C ALA A 252 10.84 11.34 2.55
N ILE A 253 10.61 12.04 3.67
CA ILE A 253 9.36 12.81 3.91
C ILE A 253 9.72 14.25 4.29
N ALA A 254 9.35 15.22 3.46
CA ALA A 254 9.36 16.64 3.81
C ALA A 254 8.11 16.99 4.63
N VAL A 255 8.31 17.41 5.88
CA VAL A 255 7.24 17.76 6.82
C VAL A 255 6.87 19.23 6.64
N ASP A 256 5.67 19.46 6.13
CA ASP A 256 5.09 20.78 5.89
C ASP A 256 4.16 21.18 7.05
N ASP A 257 4.42 22.31 7.72
CA ASP A 257 3.53 22.83 8.77
C ASP A 257 2.36 23.69 8.25
N GLY A 258 2.28 23.86 6.92
CA GLY A 258 1.31 24.70 6.23
C GLY A 258 1.82 26.11 5.91
N GLU A 259 3.05 26.44 6.33
CA GLU A 259 3.77 27.64 5.92
C GLU A 259 5.09 27.31 5.22
N ARG A 260 5.75 26.21 5.62
CA ARG A 260 7.03 25.76 5.06
C ARG A 260 7.36 24.32 5.45
N ILE A 261 8.35 23.77 4.74
CA ILE A 261 9.03 22.55 5.18
C ILE A 261 9.88 22.84 6.42
N THR A 262 9.59 22.13 7.51
CA THR A 262 10.25 22.29 8.82
C THR A 262 11.37 21.29 9.05
N ARG A 263 11.24 20.08 8.52
CA ARG A 263 12.23 19.00 8.62
C ARG A 263 12.04 17.97 7.51
N VAL A 264 13.03 17.12 7.32
CA VAL A 264 12.96 15.95 6.45
C VAL A 264 13.16 14.70 7.30
N LEU A 265 12.22 13.76 7.21
CA LEU A 265 12.33 12.44 7.81
C LEU A 265 12.93 11.46 6.78
N THR A 266 13.74 10.56 7.29
CA THR A 266 14.44 9.47 6.58
C THR A 266 14.36 8.21 7.46
N PRO A 267 14.79 7.04 7.01
CA PRO A 267 14.70 5.82 7.82
C PRO A 267 15.41 5.89 9.17
N ASP A 268 16.44 6.73 9.28
CA ASP A 268 17.29 6.83 10.47
C ASP A 268 16.87 7.95 11.45
N THR A 269 15.79 8.67 11.16
CA THR A 269 15.32 9.86 11.91
C THR A 269 13.86 9.74 12.29
#